data_AF-A0A800ALA3-F1
#
_entry.id   AF-A0A800ALA3-F1
#
_cell.length_a   1.000
_cell.length_b   1.000
_cell.length_c   1.000
_cell.angle_alpha   90.00
_cell.angle_beta   90.00
_cell.angle_gamma   90.00
#
_symmetry.space_group_name_H-M   'P 1'
#
loop_
_entity.id
_entity.type
_entity.pdbx_description
1 polymer ?
#
loop_
_entity_poly.entity_id
_entity_poly.type
_entity_poly.pdbx_seq_one_letter_code
_entity_poly.pdbx_strand_id
1 'polypeptide(L)'
;MTEHNLKILLQTISIIVFLNLTCIAFSWVDGTPYFFENFEDFIELMASHGSSDKPQQAPAGANARQLAVGDKKRFYAVDFSNYSQYIVDATLHTIGKFCYIFVEDSQWNRTVTPLGVERVRRAFDESTPADSSRGIYQIETGTFGQPPDIDNDWRIYILLLDIPDFYKRSGNFVAGYFSPVNQQRGIIRDPNSGTPLRSNEIELLYIDTHPLPVGGSDGLGVVAHEFQHLIHWRYDPNEEIWINEGCSDYAMFLCGYDVSTHVSAYEKEPNSSLVNWPRGMQSKLSYYGAAYLWMLYLHEHYGGSRIISTIIRNQTDGIFSINAALRALGHSKSFSQVFADWKVANYVDNLQIDNGIYGYRNENPRPRVKEQYRYYPISEGDNQVEAWATDYISFTGMPGFGDLKLNFFSDAKYRYDVKVIEYHAGRPSNIRDMPLSADGLGQLSVSNFGTDISQVILVPSLQPSDNLVGNISSTYSYSAKQGTKVTFQTGSIPNPIHPRYWDIIAKPSDNIGADLPVITITKDGQILQEDVPMKSISVGTLYGYQLYLTPNVQPSSIMWEVFYSDAKVGEGTLYRN
;
A
#
# COMPACT_ATOMS: atom_id res chain seq x y z
N MET A 1 8.62 -45.24 33.50
CA MET A 1 7.86 -44.14 32.89
C MET A 1 6.51 -44.67 32.48
N THR A 2 5.42 -44.05 32.93
CA THR A 2 4.05 -44.41 32.52
C THR A 2 3.83 -44.07 31.05
N GLU A 3 2.93 -44.80 30.38
CA GLU A 3 2.57 -44.62 28.97
C GLU A 3 2.14 -43.18 28.65
N HIS A 4 1.56 -42.50 29.64
CA HIS A 4 1.21 -41.08 29.60
C HIS A 4 2.43 -40.16 29.50
N ASN A 5 3.51 -40.45 30.26
CA ASN A 5 4.74 -39.66 30.22
C ASN A 5 5.54 -39.89 28.93
N LEU A 6 5.40 -41.06 28.29
CA LEU A 6 5.99 -41.33 26.98
C LEU A 6 5.27 -40.57 25.85
N LYS A 7 3.93 -40.45 25.92
CA LYS A 7 3.13 -39.64 24.98
C LYS A 7 3.45 -38.15 25.09
N ILE A 8 3.61 -37.62 26.30
CA ILE A 8 3.99 -36.22 26.50
C ILE A 8 5.40 -35.99 25.96
N LEU A 9 6.37 -36.87 26.24
CA LEU A 9 7.73 -36.74 25.72
C LEU A 9 7.80 -36.81 24.18
N LEU A 10 7.01 -37.69 23.55
CA LEU A 10 6.92 -37.79 22.08
C LEU A 10 6.21 -36.59 21.45
N GLN A 11 5.21 -36.01 22.11
CA GLN A 11 4.58 -34.75 21.68
C GLN A 11 5.54 -33.57 21.82
N THR A 12 6.29 -33.48 22.92
CA THR A 12 7.26 -32.39 23.12
C THR A 12 8.45 -32.52 22.16
N ILE A 13 8.92 -33.74 21.86
CA ILE A 13 9.96 -33.96 20.84
C ILE A 13 9.41 -33.66 19.43
N SER A 14 8.15 -34.00 19.11
CA SER A 14 7.54 -33.67 17.82
C SER A 14 7.35 -32.15 17.65
N ILE A 15 7.00 -31.43 18.72
CA ILE A 15 6.88 -29.96 18.72
C ILE A 15 8.27 -29.30 18.60
N ILE A 16 9.29 -29.83 19.27
CA ILE A 16 10.67 -29.31 19.18
C ILE A 16 11.33 -29.63 17.83
N VAL A 17 10.98 -30.76 17.19
CA VAL A 17 11.43 -31.10 15.83
C VAL A 17 10.70 -30.28 14.76
N PHE A 18 9.42 -29.92 14.97
CA PHE A 18 8.71 -28.97 14.11
C PHE A 18 9.20 -27.51 14.29
N LEU A 19 9.72 -27.14 15.46
CA LEU A 19 10.26 -25.79 15.74
C LEU A 19 11.75 -25.61 15.38
N ASN A 20 12.49 -26.69 15.04
CA ASN A 20 13.91 -26.63 14.67
C ASN A 20 14.22 -27.05 13.22
N LEU A 21 13.20 -27.37 12.43
CA LEU A 21 13.33 -27.18 10.98
C LEU A 21 13.19 -25.68 10.75
N THR A 22 14.32 -24.98 10.78
CA THR A 22 14.46 -23.76 10.00
C THR A 22 14.13 -24.14 8.57
N CYS A 23 12.86 -23.99 8.17
CA CYS A 23 12.55 -23.74 6.79
C CYS A 23 13.43 -22.55 6.45
N ILE A 24 14.45 -22.78 5.63
CA ILE A 24 15.12 -21.68 4.95
C ILE A 24 14.01 -21.05 4.14
N ALA A 25 13.39 -20.00 4.67
CA ALA A 25 12.36 -19.27 3.97
C ALA A 25 13.06 -18.64 2.77
N PHE A 26 12.84 -19.22 1.59
CA PHE A 26 13.26 -18.60 0.35
C PHE A 26 12.29 -17.46 0.10
N SER A 27 12.80 -16.24 0.14
CA SER A 27 12.09 -15.08 -0.39
C SER A 27 12.19 -15.13 -1.92
N TRP A 28 11.08 -14.92 -2.62
CA TRP A 28 11.09 -14.83 -4.07
C TRP A 28 10.85 -13.38 -4.50
N VAL A 29 11.33 -13.01 -5.69
CA VAL A 29 11.00 -11.74 -6.34
C VAL A 29 10.42 -12.02 -7.71
N ASP A 30 9.57 -11.14 -8.20
CA ASP A 30 9.08 -11.19 -9.57
C ASP A 30 10.18 -10.68 -10.52
N GLY A 31 10.42 -11.40 -11.62
CA GLY A 31 11.35 -11.04 -12.67
C GLY A 31 10.82 -9.98 -13.63
N THR A 32 9.50 -9.75 -13.67
CA THR A 32 8.85 -8.81 -14.61
C THR A 32 9.43 -7.40 -14.49
N PRO A 33 9.49 -6.74 -13.31
CA PRO A 33 10.12 -5.42 -13.18
C PRO A 33 11.57 -5.39 -13.64
N TYR A 34 12.36 -6.41 -13.32
CA TYR A 34 13.77 -6.48 -13.73
C TYR A 34 13.90 -6.63 -15.25
N PHE A 35 12.96 -7.34 -15.88
CA PHE A 35 12.86 -7.39 -17.34
C PHE A 35 12.59 -5.98 -17.88
N PHE A 36 11.54 -5.31 -17.40
CA PHE A 36 11.20 -3.94 -17.84
C PHE A 36 12.36 -2.96 -17.65
N GLU A 37 13.08 -3.01 -16.53
CA GLU A 37 14.22 -2.12 -16.27
C GLU A 37 15.42 -2.36 -17.20
N ASN A 38 15.72 -3.62 -17.55
CA ASN A 38 16.87 -3.95 -18.38
C ASN A 38 16.55 -3.94 -19.88
N PHE A 39 15.26 -3.86 -20.22
CA PHE A 39 14.75 -3.74 -21.58
C PHE A 39 13.86 -2.49 -21.76
N GLU A 40 14.05 -1.45 -20.93
CA GLU A 40 13.17 -0.26 -20.84
C GLU A 40 13.03 0.46 -22.18
N ASP A 41 14.15 0.67 -22.88
CA ASP A 41 14.17 1.31 -24.20
C ASP A 41 13.36 0.51 -25.25
N PHE A 42 13.29 -0.81 -25.09
CA PHE A 42 12.48 -1.68 -25.93
C PHE A 42 10.98 -1.53 -25.62
N ILE A 43 10.61 -1.37 -24.34
CA ILE A 43 9.22 -1.14 -23.92
C ILE A 43 8.73 0.23 -24.40
N GLU A 44 9.52 1.28 -24.21
CA GLU A 44 9.18 2.62 -24.71
C GLU A 44 9.02 2.64 -26.24
N LEU A 45 9.85 1.87 -26.96
CA LEU A 45 9.68 1.68 -28.41
C LEU A 45 8.33 1.03 -28.75
N MET A 46 7.92 -0.01 -28.01
CA MET A 46 6.61 -0.65 -28.23
C MET A 46 5.44 0.27 -27.87
N ALA A 47 5.57 1.02 -26.79
CA ALA A 47 4.57 1.98 -26.32
C ALA A 47 4.38 3.15 -27.30
N SER A 48 5.47 3.69 -27.83
CA SER A 48 5.47 4.81 -28.78
C SER A 48 4.91 4.46 -30.16
N HIS A 49 4.96 3.19 -30.57
CA HIS A 49 4.33 2.71 -31.81
C HIS A 49 2.83 2.39 -31.63
N GLY A 50 2.27 2.57 -30.43
CA GLY A 50 0.95 2.07 -30.04
C GLY A 50 -0.18 3.11 -29.83
N SER A 51 -0.11 4.34 -30.38
CA SER A 51 -1.25 5.29 -30.29
C SER A 51 -2.09 5.45 -31.57
N SER A 52 -1.76 4.74 -32.66
CA SER A 52 -2.60 4.70 -33.87
C SER A 52 -3.11 3.33 -34.27
N ASP A 53 -2.52 2.25 -33.74
CA ASP A 53 -3.05 0.90 -33.84
C ASP A 53 -2.98 0.26 -32.46
N LYS A 54 -4.10 0.25 -31.71
CA LYS A 54 -4.34 -0.86 -30.78
C LYS A 54 -4.04 -2.12 -31.58
N PRO A 55 -3.26 -3.10 -31.08
CA PRO A 55 -2.92 -4.29 -31.87
C PRO A 55 -4.21 -4.76 -32.52
N GLN A 56 -4.25 -4.64 -33.86
CA GLN A 56 -5.44 -4.91 -34.62
C GLN A 56 -5.78 -6.35 -34.24
N GLN A 57 -6.87 -6.56 -33.50
CA GLN A 57 -7.30 -7.91 -33.13
C GLN A 57 -7.27 -8.69 -34.43
N ALA A 58 -6.34 -9.63 -34.53
CA ALA A 58 -6.27 -10.44 -35.73
C ALA A 58 -7.67 -11.08 -35.86
N PRO A 59 -8.30 -11.00 -37.04
CA PRO A 59 -9.58 -11.66 -37.21
C PRO A 59 -9.38 -13.13 -36.84
N ALA A 60 -10.19 -13.63 -35.90
CA ALA A 60 -10.10 -14.99 -35.37
C ALA A 60 -9.88 -15.99 -36.51
N GLY A 61 -8.62 -16.34 -36.73
CA GLY A 61 -8.21 -17.23 -37.80
C GLY A 61 -8.55 -18.64 -37.36
N ALA A 62 -9.46 -19.30 -38.06
CA ALA A 62 -9.96 -20.64 -37.73
C ALA A 62 -8.90 -21.78 -37.75
N ASN A 63 -7.60 -21.48 -37.70
CA ASN A 63 -6.51 -22.44 -37.80
C ASN A 63 -5.37 -22.13 -36.79
N ALA A 64 -5.68 -21.94 -35.50
CA ALA A 64 -4.68 -22.13 -34.45
C ALA A 64 -4.09 -23.55 -34.56
N ARG A 65 -2.78 -23.69 -34.43
CA ARG A 65 -2.11 -25.01 -34.54
C ARG A 65 -2.62 -25.90 -33.42
N GLN A 66 -3.31 -26.99 -33.76
CA GLN A 66 -3.80 -27.94 -32.78
C GLN A 66 -2.62 -28.74 -32.18
N LEU A 67 -2.16 -28.34 -30.99
CA LEU A 67 -1.10 -29.02 -30.25
C LEU A 67 -1.61 -30.32 -29.62
N ALA A 68 -0.72 -31.30 -29.48
CA ALA A 68 -0.96 -32.56 -28.79
C ALA A 68 0.04 -32.77 -27.64
N VAL A 69 -0.40 -33.44 -26.57
CA VAL A 69 0.50 -33.83 -25.47
C VAL A 69 1.67 -34.64 -26.04
N GLY A 70 2.89 -34.28 -25.62
CA GLY A 70 4.15 -34.81 -26.14
C GLY A 70 4.78 -33.98 -27.25
N ASP A 71 4.08 -32.96 -27.78
CA ASP A 71 4.67 -32.02 -28.73
C ASP A 71 5.86 -31.30 -28.10
N LYS A 72 6.97 -31.24 -28.86
CA LYS A 72 8.18 -30.51 -28.47
C LYS A 72 8.17 -29.11 -29.07
N LYS A 73 8.54 -28.12 -28.26
CA LYS A 73 8.69 -26.72 -28.68
C LYS A 73 9.97 -26.13 -28.07
N ARG A 74 10.62 -25.27 -28.85
CA ARG A 74 11.72 -24.43 -28.37
C ARG A 74 11.15 -23.07 -28.01
N PHE A 75 11.50 -22.59 -26.83
CA PHE A 75 11.11 -21.27 -26.34
C PHE A 75 12.33 -20.37 -26.22
N TYR A 76 12.15 -19.08 -26.47
CA TYR A 76 13.11 -18.07 -26.06
C TYR A 76 12.81 -17.64 -24.62
N ALA A 77 13.83 -17.59 -23.76
CA ALA A 77 13.75 -17.19 -22.35
C ALA A 77 14.92 -16.27 -21.99
N VAL A 78 14.87 -15.60 -20.83
CA VAL A 78 15.92 -14.68 -20.37
C VAL A 78 16.63 -15.22 -19.13
N ASP A 79 17.97 -15.14 -19.15
CA ASP A 79 18.84 -15.40 -18.01
C ASP A 79 18.98 -14.11 -17.19
N PHE A 80 18.42 -14.06 -15.99
CA PHE A 80 18.45 -12.87 -15.13
C PHE A 80 19.83 -12.59 -14.52
N SER A 81 20.79 -13.52 -14.62
CA SER A 81 22.16 -13.29 -14.15
C SER A 81 22.97 -12.36 -15.07
N ASN A 82 22.58 -12.27 -16.34
CA ASN A 82 23.29 -11.49 -17.36
C ASN A 82 22.38 -10.82 -18.41
N TYR A 83 21.06 -10.97 -18.26
CA TYR A 83 20.00 -10.45 -19.14
C TYR A 83 20.11 -10.88 -20.61
N SER A 84 20.75 -12.02 -20.89
CA SER A 84 20.82 -12.57 -22.24
C SER A 84 19.66 -13.51 -22.54
N GLN A 85 19.22 -13.51 -23.81
CA GLN A 85 18.20 -14.45 -24.28
C GLN A 85 18.83 -15.80 -24.63
N TYR A 86 18.23 -16.89 -24.16
CA TYR A 86 18.62 -18.27 -24.45
C TYR A 86 17.43 -19.10 -24.95
N ILE A 87 17.71 -20.33 -25.39
CA ILE A 87 16.70 -21.26 -25.91
C ILE A 87 16.46 -22.37 -24.90
N VAL A 88 15.19 -22.66 -24.63
CA VAL A 88 14.71 -23.75 -23.77
C VAL A 88 14.05 -24.80 -24.64
N ASP A 89 14.54 -26.04 -24.59
CA ASP A 89 13.83 -27.20 -25.15
C ASP A 89 12.80 -27.70 -24.13
N ALA A 90 11.53 -27.74 -24.53
CA ALA A 90 10.43 -28.13 -23.64
C ALA A 90 9.40 -29.02 -24.34
N THR A 91 8.72 -29.83 -23.53
CA THR A 91 7.69 -30.77 -23.98
C THR A 91 6.33 -30.37 -23.39
N LEU A 92 5.27 -30.42 -24.21
CA LEU A 92 3.89 -30.19 -23.77
C LEU A 92 3.42 -31.40 -22.94
N HIS A 93 3.21 -31.20 -21.64
CA HIS A 93 2.78 -32.28 -20.76
C HIS A 93 1.27 -32.35 -20.58
N THR A 94 0.60 -31.19 -20.63
CA THR A 94 -0.82 -31.10 -20.33
C THR A 94 -1.51 -30.00 -21.13
N ILE A 95 -2.72 -30.30 -21.58
CA ILE A 95 -3.62 -29.35 -22.26
C ILE A 95 -4.82 -29.12 -21.34
N GLY A 96 -4.99 -27.88 -20.93
CA GLY A 96 -6.14 -27.41 -20.19
C GLY A 96 -7.27 -26.92 -21.08
N LYS A 97 -8.32 -26.42 -20.43
CA LYS A 97 -9.31 -25.57 -21.08
C LYS A 97 -8.58 -24.31 -21.53
N PHE A 98 -8.06 -23.50 -20.62
CA PHE A 98 -7.49 -22.18 -20.88
C PHE A 98 -5.96 -22.16 -21.00
N CYS A 99 -5.27 -23.30 -20.88
CA CYS A 99 -3.81 -23.32 -20.92
C CYS A 99 -3.16 -24.47 -21.68
N TYR A 100 -1.91 -24.25 -22.06
CA TYR A 100 -0.94 -25.26 -22.46
C TYR A 100 0.21 -25.25 -21.45
N ILE A 101 0.54 -26.41 -20.86
CA ILE A 101 1.63 -26.48 -19.86
C ILE A 101 2.82 -27.24 -20.46
N PHE A 102 3.86 -26.47 -20.77
CA PHE A 102 5.15 -26.98 -21.20
C PHE A 102 6.10 -27.09 -20.01
N VAL A 103 6.95 -28.12 -20.02
CA VAL A 103 8.00 -28.29 -19.02
C VAL A 103 9.33 -28.37 -19.76
N GLU A 104 10.33 -27.63 -19.27
CA GLU A 104 11.71 -27.79 -19.70
C GLU A 104 12.13 -29.26 -19.58
N ASP A 105 12.66 -29.82 -20.67
CA ASP A 105 12.97 -31.26 -20.77
C ASP A 105 13.92 -31.72 -19.63
N SER A 106 14.80 -30.84 -19.15
CA SER A 106 15.78 -31.12 -18.08
C SER A 106 15.18 -31.12 -16.66
N GLN A 107 14.00 -30.52 -16.48
CA GLN A 107 13.33 -30.35 -15.19
C GLN A 107 12.23 -31.39 -14.94
N TRP A 108 11.80 -32.07 -16.00
CA TRP A 108 10.83 -33.17 -15.92
C TRP A 108 11.35 -34.33 -15.06
N ASN A 109 10.57 -34.75 -14.07
CA ASN A 109 10.91 -35.71 -13.02
C ASN A 109 12.11 -35.33 -12.13
N ARG A 110 12.57 -34.08 -12.19
CA ARG A 110 13.61 -33.52 -11.31
C ARG A 110 13.00 -32.54 -10.32
N THR A 111 12.53 -31.40 -10.81
CA THR A 111 11.86 -30.35 -10.03
C THR A 111 10.35 -30.35 -10.31
N VAL A 112 9.96 -30.74 -11.52
CA VAL A 112 8.57 -30.83 -11.94
C VAL A 112 8.12 -32.29 -12.00
N THR A 113 6.99 -32.58 -11.35
CA THR A 113 6.37 -33.91 -11.35
C THR A 113 5.05 -33.90 -12.12
N PRO A 114 4.55 -35.08 -12.59
CA PRO A 114 3.22 -35.17 -13.18
C PRO A 114 2.11 -34.59 -12.29
N LEU A 115 2.20 -34.82 -10.98
CA LEU A 115 1.26 -34.25 -10.01
C LEU A 115 1.37 -32.73 -9.94
N GLY A 116 2.59 -32.18 -10.01
CA GLY A 116 2.82 -30.73 -10.04
C GLY A 116 2.14 -30.07 -11.24
N VAL A 117 2.34 -30.62 -12.44
CA VAL A 117 1.71 -30.13 -13.68
C VAL A 117 0.18 -30.18 -13.58
N GLU A 118 -0.39 -31.28 -13.09
CA GLU A 118 -1.84 -31.39 -12.94
C GLU A 118 -2.39 -30.39 -11.91
N ARG A 119 -1.66 -30.07 -10.84
CA ARG A 119 -2.05 -29.03 -9.89
C ARG A 119 -2.04 -27.65 -10.53
N VAL A 120 -1.03 -27.31 -11.33
CA VAL A 120 -0.99 -26.05 -12.09
C VAL A 120 -2.19 -25.98 -13.05
N ARG A 121 -2.47 -27.05 -13.80
CA ARG A 121 -3.63 -27.10 -14.72
C ARG A 121 -4.94 -26.86 -13.97
N ARG A 122 -5.17 -27.57 -12.85
CA ARG A 122 -6.39 -27.41 -12.04
C ARG A 122 -6.54 -26.02 -11.45
N ALA A 123 -5.45 -25.46 -10.92
CA ALA A 123 -5.44 -24.11 -10.39
C ALA A 123 -5.82 -23.08 -11.46
N PHE A 124 -5.24 -23.21 -12.64
CA PHE A 124 -5.48 -22.27 -13.74
C PHE A 124 -6.90 -22.40 -14.32
N ASP A 125 -7.38 -23.62 -14.54
CA ASP A 125 -8.63 -23.88 -15.26
C ASP A 125 -9.88 -24.02 -14.37
N GLU A 126 -9.74 -24.62 -13.20
CA GLU A 126 -10.88 -25.26 -12.51
C GLU A 126 -11.22 -24.65 -11.15
N SER A 127 -10.21 -24.43 -10.29
CA SER A 127 -10.47 -24.02 -8.91
C SER A 127 -9.27 -23.36 -8.26
N THR A 128 -9.52 -22.37 -7.42
CA THR A 128 -8.52 -21.77 -6.52
C THR A 128 -8.95 -21.92 -5.05
N PRO A 129 -8.07 -21.63 -4.08
CA PRO A 129 -8.49 -21.57 -2.67
C PRO A 129 -9.65 -20.60 -2.41
N ALA A 130 -9.74 -19.49 -3.14
CA ALA A 130 -10.85 -18.53 -3.02
C ALA A 130 -12.16 -19.04 -3.65
N ASP A 131 -12.09 -19.89 -4.68
CA ASP A 131 -13.29 -20.38 -5.38
C ASP A 131 -13.10 -21.80 -5.92
N SER A 132 -13.85 -22.75 -5.34
CA SER A 132 -13.82 -24.16 -5.74
C SER A 132 -14.38 -24.45 -7.15
N SER A 133 -14.97 -23.45 -7.81
CA SER A 133 -15.65 -23.58 -9.11
C SER A 133 -15.04 -22.75 -10.23
N ARG A 134 -14.05 -21.90 -9.91
CA ARG A 134 -13.36 -21.05 -10.87
C ARG A 134 -11.85 -21.12 -10.67
N GLY A 135 -11.12 -21.37 -11.75
CA GLY A 135 -9.66 -21.28 -11.75
C GLY A 135 -9.16 -19.83 -11.87
N ILE A 136 -7.85 -19.67 -11.74
CA ILE A 136 -7.12 -18.39 -11.88
C ILE A 136 -7.60 -17.63 -13.13
N TYR A 137 -7.65 -18.30 -14.28
CA TYR A 137 -8.06 -17.68 -15.54
C TYR A 137 -9.43 -16.98 -15.41
N GLN A 138 -10.43 -17.67 -14.84
CA GLN A 138 -11.79 -17.16 -14.76
C GLN A 138 -11.94 -16.06 -13.71
N ILE A 139 -11.20 -16.15 -12.60
CA ILE A 139 -11.23 -15.14 -11.52
C ILE A 139 -10.61 -13.84 -12.02
N GLU A 140 -9.43 -13.92 -12.61
CA GLU A 140 -8.69 -12.75 -13.07
C GLU A 140 -9.32 -12.13 -14.30
N THR A 141 -9.72 -12.92 -15.30
CA THR A 141 -10.37 -12.34 -16.48
C THR A 141 -11.73 -11.74 -16.19
N GLY A 142 -12.43 -12.26 -15.19
CA GLY A 142 -13.68 -11.68 -14.68
C GLY A 142 -13.48 -10.35 -13.97
N THR A 143 -12.27 -10.06 -13.48
CA THR A 143 -11.96 -8.87 -12.68
C THR A 143 -11.17 -7.83 -13.48
N PHE A 144 -10.01 -8.22 -14.00
CA PHE A 144 -9.05 -7.35 -14.67
C PHE A 144 -9.38 -7.18 -16.15
N GLY A 145 -9.90 -8.21 -16.81
CA GLY A 145 -10.24 -8.21 -18.22
C GLY A 145 -9.56 -9.33 -19.00
N GLN A 146 -9.74 -9.36 -20.31
CA GLN A 146 -9.21 -10.44 -21.14
C GLN A 146 -7.70 -10.24 -21.40
N PRO A 147 -6.89 -11.31 -21.44
CA PRO A 147 -5.47 -11.23 -21.85
C PRO A 147 -5.35 -10.85 -23.32
N PRO A 148 -4.19 -10.40 -23.82
CA PRO A 148 -3.96 -10.25 -25.26
C PRO A 148 -4.04 -11.61 -25.98
N ASP A 149 -4.04 -11.59 -27.31
CA ASP A 149 -4.15 -12.80 -28.16
C ASP A 149 -3.45 -12.54 -29.50
N ILE A 150 -2.14 -12.79 -29.56
CA ILE A 150 -1.32 -12.51 -30.75
C ILE A 150 -1.35 -13.66 -31.78
N ASP A 151 -1.57 -14.90 -31.34
CA ASP A 151 -1.53 -16.10 -32.18
C ASP A 151 -2.91 -16.62 -32.60
N ASN A 152 -4.00 -15.99 -32.12
CA ASN A 152 -5.39 -16.42 -32.26
C ASN A 152 -5.69 -17.77 -31.58
N ASP A 153 -4.92 -18.14 -30.56
CA ASP A 153 -5.26 -19.21 -29.62
C ASP A 153 -5.53 -18.62 -28.25
N TRP A 154 -6.76 -18.73 -27.78
CA TRP A 154 -7.19 -18.22 -26.48
C TRP A 154 -6.53 -18.92 -25.29
N ARG A 155 -5.74 -19.97 -25.51
CA ARG A 155 -5.00 -20.69 -24.47
C ARG A 155 -3.68 -20.01 -24.15
N ILE A 156 -3.46 -19.81 -22.86
CA ILE A 156 -2.22 -19.26 -22.32
C ILE A 156 -1.16 -20.37 -22.22
N TYR A 157 0.04 -20.09 -22.71
CA TYR A 157 1.18 -20.97 -22.54
C TYR A 157 1.81 -20.73 -21.16
N ILE A 158 2.00 -21.80 -20.40
CA ILE A 158 2.69 -21.78 -19.12
C ILE A 158 3.94 -22.66 -19.28
N LEU A 159 5.11 -22.05 -19.22
CA LEU A 159 6.40 -22.75 -19.29
C LEU A 159 6.99 -22.89 -17.90
N LEU A 160 7.13 -24.15 -17.46
CA LEU A 160 7.79 -24.51 -16.22
C LEU A 160 9.27 -24.79 -16.51
N LEU A 161 10.17 -23.96 -15.99
CA LEU A 161 11.61 -24.01 -16.25
C LEU A 161 12.43 -23.68 -15.00
N ASP A 162 13.71 -23.98 -14.99
CA ASP A 162 14.67 -23.52 -13.96
C ASP A 162 15.27 -22.21 -14.46
N ILE A 163 14.80 -21.08 -13.91
CA ILE A 163 15.16 -19.74 -14.40
C ILE A 163 16.59 -19.42 -13.94
N PRO A 164 17.56 -19.22 -14.86
CA PRO A 164 18.90 -18.83 -14.46
C PRO A 164 18.88 -17.43 -13.85
N ASP A 165 19.35 -17.32 -12.61
CA ASP A 165 19.34 -16.07 -11.85
C ASP A 165 20.55 -15.97 -10.89
N PHE A 166 20.49 -15.01 -9.97
CA PHE A 166 21.55 -14.79 -8.98
C PHE A 166 21.46 -15.72 -7.76
N TYR A 167 20.51 -16.66 -7.71
CA TYR A 167 20.30 -17.54 -6.57
C TYR A 167 21.53 -18.42 -6.31
N LYS A 168 22.05 -18.38 -5.07
CA LYS A 168 23.21 -19.16 -4.59
C LYS A 168 22.84 -19.99 -3.36
N ARG A 169 21.76 -20.78 -3.42
CA ARG A 169 21.26 -21.69 -2.34
C ARG A 169 20.63 -21.02 -1.11
N SER A 170 20.64 -19.70 -1.04
CA SER A 170 19.95 -18.88 -0.03
C SER A 170 19.77 -17.46 -0.57
N GLY A 171 18.74 -16.75 -0.13
CA GLY A 171 18.42 -15.40 -0.61
C GLY A 171 17.33 -15.40 -1.67
N ASN A 172 17.15 -14.24 -2.32
CA ASN A 172 16.10 -14.04 -3.32
C ASN A 172 16.40 -14.81 -4.61
N PHE A 173 15.34 -15.30 -5.25
CA PHE A 173 15.36 -15.91 -6.58
C PHE A 173 14.19 -15.35 -7.40
N VAL A 174 14.27 -15.44 -8.72
CA VAL A 174 13.19 -15.03 -9.63
C VAL A 174 12.17 -16.16 -9.73
N ALA A 175 10.96 -15.97 -9.19
CA ALA A 175 9.94 -17.04 -9.18
C ALA A 175 9.14 -17.15 -10.49
N GLY A 176 9.03 -16.05 -11.22
CA GLY A 176 8.29 -15.98 -12.46
C GLY A 176 8.63 -14.69 -13.19
N TYR A 177 8.21 -14.61 -14.45
CA TYR A 177 8.13 -13.34 -15.15
C TYR A 177 7.17 -13.43 -16.35
N PHE A 178 6.63 -12.28 -16.71
CA PHE A 178 6.02 -12.00 -18.00
C PHE A 178 7.02 -11.24 -18.89
N SER A 179 7.04 -11.57 -20.18
CA SER A 179 7.85 -10.85 -21.16
C SER A 179 6.99 -10.29 -22.30
N PRO A 180 6.86 -8.95 -22.42
CA PRO A 180 6.09 -8.33 -23.50
C PRO A 180 6.75 -8.49 -24.88
N VAL A 181 8.01 -8.95 -24.95
CA VAL A 181 8.65 -9.39 -26.20
C VAL A 181 7.81 -10.44 -26.91
N ASN A 182 7.16 -11.34 -26.16
CA ASN A 182 6.35 -12.42 -26.74
C ASN A 182 5.06 -11.93 -27.40
N GLN A 183 4.69 -10.67 -27.16
CA GLN A 183 3.52 -9.99 -27.70
C GLN A 183 3.85 -9.15 -28.95
N GLN A 184 4.98 -9.43 -29.59
CA GLN A 184 5.41 -8.83 -30.85
C GLN A 184 5.72 -9.92 -31.88
N ARG A 185 5.79 -9.56 -33.17
CA ARG A 185 6.21 -10.49 -34.23
C ARG A 185 7.69 -10.35 -34.57
N GLY A 186 8.36 -11.49 -34.78
CA GLY A 186 9.71 -11.58 -35.30
C GLY A 186 10.82 -11.25 -34.28
N ILE A 187 11.79 -10.46 -34.75
CA ILE A 187 12.96 -10.06 -33.97
C ILE A 187 12.81 -8.58 -33.66
N ILE A 188 12.80 -8.23 -32.38
CA ILE A 188 12.94 -6.84 -31.96
C ILE A 188 14.40 -6.56 -31.65
N ARG A 189 14.86 -5.34 -31.93
CA ARG A 189 16.21 -4.91 -31.62
C ARG A 189 16.13 -3.80 -30.60
N ASP A 190 16.88 -3.97 -29.52
CA ASP A 190 17.09 -2.91 -28.56
C ASP A 190 17.63 -1.66 -29.29
N PRO A 191 16.99 -0.50 -29.17
CA PRO A 191 17.33 0.67 -29.98
C PRO A 191 18.72 1.24 -29.64
N ASN A 192 19.23 0.99 -28.44
CA ASN A 192 20.51 1.52 -27.97
C ASN A 192 21.69 0.56 -28.25
N SER A 193 21.58 -0.70 -27.86
CA SER A 193 22.62 -1.73 -28.01
C SER A 193 22.54 -2.49 -29.33
N GLY A 194 21.41 -2.45 -30.03
CA GLY A 194 21.14 -3.24 -31.24
C GLY A 194 20.95 -4.75 -30.99
N THR A 195 20.95 -5.16 -29.72
CA THR A 195 20.82 -6.56 -29.29
C THR A 195 19.49 -7.14 -29.77
N PRO A 196 19.49 -8.25 -30.53
CA PRO A 196 18.26 -8.85 -31.01
C PRO A 196 17.59 -9.69 -29.92
N LEU A 197 16.32 -9.40 -29.65
CA LEU A 197 15.40 -10.19 -28.84
C LEU A 197 14.38 -10.87 -29.76
N ARG A 198 14.17 -12.17 -29.58
CA ARG A 198 13.22 -12.95 -30.37
C ARG A 198 11.94 -13.17 -29.60
N SER A 199 10.81 -12.92 -30.25
CA SER A 199 9.49 -13.23 -29.72
C SER A 199 9.16 -14.71 -29.86
N ASN A 200 8.44 -15.27 -28.88
CA ASN A 200 7.76 -16.55 -29.03
C ASN A 200 6.42 -16.44 -29.78
N GLU A 201 5.92 -15.22 -30.01
CA GLU A 201 4.65 -14.88 -30.66
C GLU A 201 3.46 -15.62 -30.04
N ILE A 202 3.35 -15.62 -28.72
CA ILE A 202 2.31 -16.30 -27.92
C ILE A 202 2.12 -15.60 -26.56
N GLU A 203 0.98 -15.81 -25.92
CA GLU A 203 0.72 -15.46 -24.52
C GLU A 203 1.44 -16.45 -23.60
N LEU A 204 2.60 -16.06 -23.06
CA LEU A 204 3.50 -16.95 -22.33
C LEU A 204 3.83 -16.44 -20.92
N LEU A 205 3.59 -17.30 -19.94
CA LEU A 205 4.03 -17.16 -18.55
C LEU A 205 5.24 -18.05 -18.31
N TYR A 206 6.30 -17.49 -17.71
CA TYR A 206 7.48 -18.25 -17.29
C TYR A 206 7.43 -18.44 -15.78
N ILE A 207 7.50 -19.69 -15.32
CA ILE A 207 7.37 -20.02 -13.90
C ILE A 207 8.56 -20.87 -13.49
N ASP A 208 9.30 -20.39 -12.49
CA ASP A 208 10.46 -21.09 -11.95
C ASP A 208 10.06 -22.42 -11.29
N THR A 209 11.01 -23.35 -11.30
CA THR A 209 10.85 -24.68 -10.71
C THR A 209 11.92 -25.00 -9.69
N HIS A 210 12.93 -24.12 -9.51
CA HIS A 210 13.97 -24.30 -8.53
C HIS A 210 14.50 -22.96 -7.97
N PRO A 211 14.26 -22.67 -6.67
CA PRO A 211 13.79 -23.57 -5.61
C PRO A 211 12.26 -23.69 -5.50
N LEU A 212 11.47 -23.06 -6.38
CA LEU A 212 10.01 -22.96 -6.23
C LEU A 212 9.30 -24.32 -6.40
N PRO A 213 8.51 -24.80 -5.41
CA PRO A 213 7.64 -25.95 -5.60
C PRO A 213 6.40 -25.54 -6.41
N VAL A 214 6.52 -25.57 -7.75
CA VAL A 214 5.51 -25.01 -8.68
C VAL A 214 4.07 -25.51 -8.50
N GLY A 215 3.88 -26.76 -8.07
CA GLY A 215 2.55 -27.31 -7.76
C GLY A 215 2.08 -27.11 -6.31
N GLY A 216 2.83 -26.34 -5.52
CA GLY A 216 2.48 -25.91 -4.16
C GLY A 216 1.81 -24.55 -4.16
N SER A 217 1.30 -24.10 -3.00
CA SER A 217 0.54 -22.85 -2.89
C SER A 217 1.32 -21.65 -3.44
N ASP A 218 2.60 -21.51 -3.08
CA ASP A 218 3.45 -20.40 -3.52
C ASP A 218 3.60 -20.39 -5.04
N GLY A 219 3.88 -21.55 -5.66
CA GLY A 219 4.01 -21.65 -7.11
C GLY A 219 2.71 -21.36 -7.86
N LEU A 220 1.56 -21.76 -7.30
CA LEU A 220 0.25 -21.44 -7.88
C LEU A 220 -0.11 -19.96 -7.70
N GLY A 221 0.34 -19.34 -6.60
CA GLY A 221 0.27 -17.90 -6.40
C GLY A 221 1.06 -17.14 -7.46
N VAL A 222 2.31 -17.56 -7.73
CA VAL A 222 3.13 -16.97 -8.80
C VAL A 222 2.46 -17.10 -10.17
N VAL A 223 1.79 -18.22 -10.47
CA VAL A 223 1.02 -18.34 -11.73
C VAL A 223 -0.10 -17.29 -11.83
N ALA A 224 -0.77 -16.96 -10.73
CA ALA A 224 -1.76 -15.88 -10.69
C ALA A 224 -1.09 -14.50 -10.87
N HIS A 225 0.02 -14.27 -10.16
CA HIS A 225 0.84 -13.06 -10.29
C HIS A 225 1.24 -12.78 -11.75
N GLU A 226 1.87 -13.74 -12.42
CA GLU A 226 2.32 -13.56 -13.81
C GLU A 226 1.18 -13.45 -14.81
N PHE A 227 0.04 -14.08 -14.54
CA PHE A 227 -1.13 -13.93 -15.40
C PHE A 227 -1.73 -12.53 -15.30
N GLN A 228 -1.67 -11.91 -14.12
CA GLN A 228 -2.08 -10.52 -13.93
C GLN A 228 -1.24 -9.58 -14.77
N HIS A 229 0.09 -9.74 -14.78
CA HIS A 229 0.99 -8.95 -15.64
C HIS A 229 0.62 -9.01 -17.12
N LEU A 230 0.34 -10.22 -17.63
CA LEU A 230 -0.08 -10.41 -19.01
C LEU A 230 -1.39 -9.66 -19.31
N ILE A 231 -2.37 -9.72 -18.41
CA ILE A 231 -3.63 -8.97 -18.57
C ILE A 231 -3.37 -7.47 -18.48
N HIS A 232 -2.59 -7.02 -17.50
CA HIS A 232 -2.29 -5.60 -17.26
C HIS A 232 -1.70 -4.97 -18.51
N TRP A 233 -0.68 -5.62 -19.10
CA TRP A 233 0.01 -5.13 -20.28
C TRP A 233 -0.91 -4.82 -21.46
N ARG A 234 -2.01 -5.58 -21.63
CA ARG A 234 -3.00 -5.31 -22.69
C ARG A 234 -3.70 -3.96 -22.51
N TYR A 235 -3.96 -3.57 -21.26
CA TYR A 235 -4.75 -2.38 -20.94
C TYR A 235 -3.87 -1.16 -20.71
N ASP A 236 -2.77 -1.33 -19.99
CA ASP A 236 -1.80 -0.30 -19.70
C ASP A 236 -0.37 -0.84 -19.65
N PRO A 237 0.39 -0.77 -20.76
CA PRO A 237 1.76 -1.28 -20.81
C PRO A 237 2.79 -0.33 -20.17
N ASN A 238 2.43 0.88 -19.75
CA ASN A 238 3.36 1.92 -19.29
C ASN A 238 3.21 2.29 -17.81
N GLU A 239 2.37 1.56 -17.06
CA GLU A 239 2.08 1.85 -15.66
C GLU A 239 3.33 1.72 -14.75
N GLU A 240 3.38 2.50 -13.68
CA GLU A 240 4.46 2.48 -12.70
C GLU A 240 4.57 1.13 -11.98
N ILE A 241 5.82 0.70 -11.73
CA ILE A 241 6.14 -0.64 -11.17
C ILE A 241 5.33 -0.93 -9.91
N TRP A 242 5.18 0.03 -8.98
CA TRP A 242 4.48 -0.22 -7.73
C TRP A 242 2.99 -0.51 -7.91
N ILE A 243 2.34 0.05 -8.93
CA ILE A 243 0.94 -0.29 -9.25
C ILE A 243 0.89 -1.66 -9.91
N ASN A 244 1.82 -1.93 -10.83
CA ASN A 244 1.86 -3.18 -11.55
C ASN A 244 2.06 -4.39 -10.61
N GLU A 245 3.08 -4.31 -9.76
CA GLU A 245 3.34 -5.33 -8.73
C GLU A 245 2.22 -5.39 -7.67
N GLY A 246 1.70 -4.24 -7.24
CA GLY A 246 0.59 -4.21 -6.29
C GLY A 246 -0.67 -4.90 -6.83
N CYS A 247 -0.97 -4.74 -8.13
CA CYS A 247 -2.08 -5.43 -8.77
C CYS A 247 -1.82 -6.93 -8.92
N SER A 248 -0.58 -7.34 -9.17
CA SER A 248 -0.19 -8.75 -9.30
C SER A 248 -0.24 -9.49 -7.95
N ASP A 249 0.27 -8.90 -6.87
CA ASP A 249 0.09 -9.44 -5.50
C ASP A 249 -1.41 -9.46 -5.12
N TYR A 250 -2.18 -8.45 -5.53
CA TYR A 250 -3.63 -8.45 -5.33
C TYR A 250 -4.34 -9.60 -6.09
N ALA A 251 -3.83 -10.03 -7.25
CA ALA A 251 -4.35 -11.18 -7.97
C ALA A 251 -4.14 -12.50 -7.21
N MET A 252 -3.00 -12.64 -6.54
CA MET A 252 -2.76 -13.77 -5.63
C MET A 252 -3.81 -13.81 -4.53
N PHE A 253 -4.06 -12.67 -3.86
CA PHE A 253 -5.12 -12.54 -2.84
C PHE A 253 -6.50 -12.89 -3.41
N LEU A 254 -6.83 -12.37 -4.59
CA LEU A 254 -8.12 -12.61 -5.24
C LEU A 254 -8.35 -14.11 -5.54
N CYS A 255 -7.27 -14.84 -5.83
CA CYS A 255 -7.29 -16.29 -6.01
C CYS A 255 -7.18 -17.06 -4.67
N GLY A 256 -6.91 -16.39 -3.56
CA GLY A 256 -6.79 -17.00 -2.22
C GLY A 256 -5.42 -17.62 -1.94
N TYR A 257 -4.38 -17.19 -2.64
CA TYR A 257 -3.00 -17.56 -2.37
C TYR A 257 -2.34 -16.61 -1.36
N ASP A 258 -1.30 -17.09 -0.69
CA ASP A 258 -0.63 -16.38 0.40
C ASP A 258 0.32 -15.28 -0.11
N VAL A 259 0.25 -14.11 0.52
CA VAL A 259 1.09 -12.93 0.28
C VAL A 259 1.78 -12.46 1.57
N SER A 260 1.68 -13.25 2.64
CA SER A 260 2.14 -12.88 3.99
C SER A 260 3.64 -12.57 4.08
N THR A 261 4.47 -13.13 3.21
CA THR A 261 5.92 -12.89 3.18
C THR A 261 6.25 -11.45 2.78
N HIS A 262 5.52 -10.88 1.82
CA HIS A 262 5.64 -9.49 1.39
C HIS A 262 5.13 -8.54 2.48
N VAL A 263 3.94 -8.84 3.04
CA VAL A 263 3.37 -8.09 4.18
C VAL A 263 4.36 -8.06 5.36
N SER A 264 4.89 -9.22 5.75
CA SER A 264 5.87 -9.36 6.86
C SER A 264 7.17 -8.59 6.60
N ALA A 265 7.56 -8.40 5.35
CA ALA A 265 8.73 -7.61 5.00
C ALA A 265 8.45 -6.11 5.15
N TYR A 266 7.29 -5.64 4.67
CA TYR A 266 6.85 -4.26 4.87
C TYR A 266 6.69 -3.92 6.35
N GLU A 267 6.13 -4.83 7.14
CA GLU A 267 6.02 -4.64 8.59
C GLU A 267 7.39 -4.36 9.25
N LYS A 268 8.47 -4.98 8.77
CA LYS A 268 9.81 -4.74 9.32
C LYS A 268 10.42 -3.41 8.84
N GLU A 269 10.03 -2.95 7.65
CA GLU A 269 10.57 -1.76 6.98
C GLU A 269 9.43 -0.81 6.51
N PRO A 270 8.63 -0.22 7.42
CA PRO A 270 7.51 0.66 7.04
C PRO A 270 7.95 1.98 6.38
N ASN A 271 9.25 2.29 6.45
CA ASN A 271 9.88 3.41 5.75
C ASN A 271 10.26 3.06 4.29
N SER A 272 9.86 1.91 3.75
CA SER A 272 9.89 1.68 2.30
C SER A 272 8.83 2.54 1.61
N SER A 273 9.25 3.33 0.63
CA SER A 273 8.33 4.13 -0.18
C SER A 273 7.27 3.28 -0.87
N LEU A 274 6.00 3.72 -0.85
CA LEU A 274 4.94 3.11 -1.64
C LEU A 274 5.15 3.32 -3.15
N VAL A 275 5.66 4.48 -3.57
CA VAL A 275 5.70 4.87 -5.00
C VAL A 275 7.10 4.86 -5.59
N ASN A 276 8.14 5.13 -4.80
CA ASN A 276 9.51 5.12 -5.27
C ASN A 276 10.08 3.71 -5.19
N TRP A 277 9.81 2.94 -6.23
CA TRP A 277 10.35 1.60 -6.36
C TRP A 277 11.81 1.65 -6.83
N PRO A 278 12.78 1.13 -6.05
CA PRO A 278 14.17 1.19 -6.42
C PRO A 278 14.50 0.12 -7.47
N ARG A 279 15.38 0.46 -8.42
CA ARG A 279 15.79 -0.45 -9.49
C ARG A 279 16.74 -1.56 -9.02
N GLY A 280 16.70 -2.69 -9.71
CA GLY A 280 17.65 -3.80 -9.56
C GLY A 280 17.69 -4.40 -8.14
N MET A 281 18.88 -4.79 -7.69
CA MET A 281 19.10 -5.49 -6.41
C MET A 281 18.72 -4.66 -5.16
N GLN A 282 18.32 -3.40 -5.33
CA GLN A 282 17.81 -2.54 -4.26
C GLN A 282 16.30 -2.75 -4.01
N SER A 283 15.59 -3.36 -4.96
CA SER A 283 14.21 -3.83 -4.77
C SER A 283 14.17 -4.90 -3.68
N LYS A 284 13.23 -4.73 -2.75
CA LYS A 284 13.02 -5.56 -1.56
C LYS A 284 11.57 -5.99 -1.48
N LEU A 285 11.33 -7.09 -0.77
CA LEU A 285 9.97 -7.58 -0.50
C LEU A 285 9.07 -6.56 0.23
N SER A 286 9.65 -5.59 0.94
CA SER A 286 8.87 -4.55 1.63
C SER A 286 8.12 -3.62 0.67
N TYR A 287 8.63 -3.40 -0.55
CA TYR A 287 7.93 -2.60 -1.57
C TYR A 287 6.69 -3.33 -2.11
N TYR A 288 6.82 -4.64 -2.36
CA TYR A 288 5.68 -5.51 -2.70
C TYR A 288 4.62 -5.48 -1.60
N GLY A 289 5.04 -5.65 -0.33
CA GLY A 289 4.12 -5.62 0.81
C GLY A 289 3.38 -4.29 0.95
N ALA A 290 4.06 -3.16 0.74
CA ALA A 290 3.44 -1.84 0.73
C ALA A 290 2.39 -1.72 -0.39
N ALA A 291 2.77 -2.09 -1.62
CA ALA A 291 1.91 -2.02 -2.80
C ALA A 291 0.68 -2.93 -2.69
N TYR A 292 0.86 -4.17 -2.22
CA TYR A 292 -0.23 -5.10 -1.94
C TYR A 292 -1.21 -4.53 -0.90
N LEU A 293 -0.71 -4.11 0.27
CA LEU A 293 -1.57 -3.55 1.33
C LEU A 293 -2.32 -2.32 0.84
N TRP A 294 -1.70 -1.51 -0.02
CA TRP A 294 -2.36 -0.37 -0.65
C TRP A 294 -3.52 -0.81 -1.57
N MET A 295 -3.30 -1.78 -2.46
CA MET A 295 -4.37 -2.30 -3.32
C MET A 295 -5.49 -2.97 -2.52
N LEU A 296 -5.14 -3.71 -1.47
CA LEU A 296 -6.12 -4.30 -0.56
C LEU A 296 -6.94 -3.21 0.16
N TYR A 297 -6.31 -2.14 0.63
CA TYR A 297 -7.00 -1.03 1.27
C TYR A 297 -7.97 -0.33 0.32
N LEU A 298 -7.53 -0.06 -0.92
CA LEU A 298 -8.41 0.48 -1.96
C LEU A 298 -9.59 -0.45 -2.24
N HIS A 299 -9.35 -1.75 -2.36
CA HIS A 299 -10.41 -2.74 -2.52
C HIS A 299 -11.44 -2.66 -1.38
N GLU A 300 -10.99 -2.66 -0.13
CA GLU A 300 -11.90 -2.76 1.01
C GLU A 300 -12.72 -1.49 1.29
N HIS A 301 -12.22 -0.32 0.88
CA HIS A 301 -12.80 0.98 1.24
C HIS A 301 -13.30 1.81 0.06
N TYR A 302 -12.86 1.54 -1.16
CA TYR A 302 -13.09 2.40 -2.33
C TYR A 302 -13.67 1.67 -3.55
N GLY A 303 -14.37 0.55 -3.34
CA GLY A 303 -15.22 -0.04 -4.38
C GLY A 303 -14.95 -1.50 -4.74
N GLY A 304 -14.30 -2.27 -3.87
CA GLY A 304 -14.04 -3.69 -4.10
C GLY A 304 -13.08 -3.92 -5.26
N SER A 305 -13.26 -5.01 -6.00
CA SER A 305 -12.43 -5.28 -7.17
C SER A 305 -12.63 -4.25 -8.30
N ARG A 306 -13.70 -3.45 -8.26
CA ARG A 306 -13.98 -2.44 -9.29
C ARG A 306 -12.94 -1.32 -9.31
N ILE A 307 -12.42 -0.86 -8.15
CA ILE A 307 -11.38 0.18 -8.13
C ILE A 307 -10.09 -0.33 -8.79
N ILE A 308 -9.66 -1.55 -8.46
CA ILE A 308 -8.46 -2.17 -9.06
C ILE A 308 -8.63 -2.33 -10.57
N SER A 309 -9.80 -2.83 -10.98
CA SER A 309 -10.14 -2.97 -12.40
C SER A 309 -10.22 -1.63 -13.16
N THR A 310 -10.46 -0.51 -12.45
CA THR A 310 -10.50 0.83 -13.01
C THR A 310 -9.09 1.40 -13.13
N ILE A 311 -8.22 1.12 -12.16
CA ILE A 311 -6.78 1.47 -12.19
C ILE A 311 -6.11 0.81 -13.40
N ILE A 312 -6.22 -0.52 -13.55
CA ILE A 312 -5.61 -1.28 -14.67
C ILE A 312 -6.04 -0.79 -16.06
N ARG A 313 -7.22 -0.18 -16.18
CA ARG A 313 -7.75 0.32 -17.47
C ARG A 313 -7.43 1.78 -17.74
N ASN A 314 -6.76 2.46 -16.81
CA ASN A 314 -6.51 3.88 -16.89
C ASN A 314 -5.08 4.15 -17.33
N GLN A 315 -4.92 4.61 -18.57
CA GLN A 315 -3.63 4.90 -19.22
C GLN A 315 -2.91 6.17 -18.70
N THR A 316 -3.22 6.62 -17.49
CA THR A 316 -2.43 7.62 -16.77
C THR A 316 -1.68 6.89 -15.69
N ASP A 317 -0.44 7.25 -15.41
CA ASP A 317 0.40 6.40 -14.55
C ASP A 317 0.41 6.85 -13.07
N GLY A 318 0.76 5.91 -12.19
CA GLY A 318 1.09 6.14 -10.80
C GLY A 318 -0.03 6.81 -10.00
N ILE A 319 0.34 7.84 -9.23
CA ILE A 319 -0.61 8.60 -8.39
C ILE A 319 -1.77 9.19 -9.22
N PHE A 320 -1.53 9.54 -10.48
CA PHE A 320 -2.60 10.05 -11.36
C PHE A 320 -3.63 8.97 -11.67
N SER A 321 -3.19 7.73 -11.87
CA SER A 321 -4.06 6.57 -12.13
C SER A 321 -5.03 6.32 -10.97
N ILE A 322 -4.51 6.33 -9.74
CA ILE A 322 -5.31 6.19 -8.51
C ILE A 322 -6.33 7.33 -8.37
N ASN A 323 -5.86 8.57 -8.49
CA ASN A 323 -6.73 9.75 -8.35
C ASN A 323 -7.85 9.76 -9.39
N ALA A 324 -7.57 9.35 -10.63
CA ALA A 324 -8.57 9.24 -11.68
C ALA A 324 -9.54 8.09 -11.43
N ALA A 325 -9.09 6.94 -10.93
CA ALA A 325 -9.95 5.82 -10.56
C ALA A 325 -10.90 6.19 -9.39
N LEU A 326 -10.39 6.84 -8.34
CA LEU A 326 -11.19 7.36 -7.24
C LEU A 326 -12.31 8.30 -7.73
N ARG A 327 -11.96 9.28 -8.59
CA ARG A 327 -12.94 10.20 -9.19
C ARG A 327 -13.95 9.49 -10.07
N ALA A 328 -13.52 8.52 -10.88
CA ALA A 328 -14.39 7.75 -11.77
C ALA A 328 -15.45 6.94 -11.00
N LEU A 329 -15.13 6.52 -9.77
CA LEU A 329 -16.06 5.83 -8.87
C LEU A 329 -16.82 6.77 -7.92
N GLY A 330 -16.65 8.09 -8.07
CA GLY A 330 -17.40 9.09 -7.30
C GLY A 330 -16.81 9.41 -5.92
N HIS A 331 -15.57 9.00 -5.64
CA HIS A 331 -14.87 9.36 -4.41
C HIS A 331 -14.22 10.74 -4.55
N SER A 332 -14.34 11.56 -3.49
CA SER A 332 -13.80 12.92 -3.46
C SER A 332 -12.40 13.02 -2.84
N LYS A 333 -11.91 11.95 -2.19
CA LYS A 333 -10.58 11.93 -1.59
C LYS A 333 -9.49 11.87 -2.66
N SER A 334 -8.40 12.57 -2.43
CA SER A 334 -7.17 12.42 -3.22
C SER A 334 -6.31 11.27 -2.69
N PHE A 335 -5.36 10.82 -3.49
CA PHE A 335 -4.31 9.87 -3.10
C PHE A 335 -3.66 10.25 -1.77
N SER A 336 -3.22 11.51 -1.63
CA SER A 336 -2.63 12.05 -0.39
C SER A 336 -3.50 11.83 0.85
N GLN A 337 -4.82 12.04 0.73
CA GLN A 337 -5.77 11.85 1.83
C GLN A 337 -5.99 10.37 2.13
N VAL A 338 -6.11 9.53 1.10
CA VAL A 338 -6.23 8.07 1.26
C VAL A 338 -4.95 7.50 1.89
N PHE A 339 -3.78 7.97 1.49
CA PHE A 339 -2.49 7.59 2.07
C PHE A 339 -2.38 7.95 3.55
N ALA A 340 -2.85 9.14 3.93
CA ALA A 340 -2.88 9.56 5.33
C ALA A 340 -3.74 8.65 6.20
N ASP A 341 -4.82 8.09 5.64
CA ASP A 341 -5.64 7.11 6.36
C ASP A 341 -5.04 5.71 6.36
N TRP A 342 -4.51 5.28 5.21
CA TRP A 342 -3.89 3.97 5.02
C TRP A 342 -2.73 3.72 5.98
N LYS A 343 -1.83 4.68 6.16
CA LYS A 343 -0.71 4.55 7.11
C LYS A 343 -1.20 4.38 8.56
N VAL A 344 -2.35 4.95 8.91
CA VAL A 344 -2.95 4.75 10.24
C VAL A 344 -3.61 3.38 10.31
N ALA A 345 -4.33 2.97 9.26
CA ALA A 345 -4.93 1.65 9.16
C ALA A 345 -3.89 0.52 9.31
N ASN A 346 -2.71 0.68 8.70
CA ASN A 346 -1.60 -0.26 8.82
C ASN A 346 -1.15 -0.51 10.27
N TYR A 347 -1.29 0.47 11.16
CA TYR A 347 -0.84 0.36 12.55
C TYR A 347 -1.99 0.04 13.52
N VAL A 348 -3.12 0.72 13.35
CA VAL A 348 -4.28 0.63 14.25
C VAL A 348 -5.04 -0.68 14.04
N ASP A 349 -5.23 -1.05 12.79
CA ASP A 349 -6.05 -2.15 12.31
C ASP A 349 -7.34 -2.39 13.12
N ASN A 350 -8.27 -1.42 13.04
CA ASN A 350 -9.53 -1.45 13.78
C ASN A 350 -10.71 -0.89 12.98
N LEU A 351 -11.58 -1.81 12.53
CA LEU A 351 -12.79 -1.50 11.76
C LEU A 351 -13.91 -0.78 12.56
N GLN A 352 -13.73 -0.57 13.87
CA GLN A 352 -14.74 0.10 14.71
C GLN A 352 -14.53 1.62 14.81
N ILE A 353 -13.43 2.16 14.27
CA ILE A 353 -13.09 3.59 14.36
C ILE A 353 -13.36 4.27 13.02
N ASP A 354 -13.98 5.44 13.06
CA ASP A 354 -14.24 6.32 11.90
C ASP A 354 -14.85 5.60 10.69
N ASN A 355 -15.93 4.84 10.93
CA ASN A 355 -16.61 4.01 9.94
C ASN A 355 -15.72 2.93 9.31
N GLY A 356 -14.66 2.53 10.02
CA GLY A 356 -13.77 1.44 9.67
C GLY A 356 -12.59 1.81 8.78
N ILE A 357 -12.38 3.08 8.45
CA ILE A 357 -11.28 3.52 7.57
C ILE A 357 -9.89 3.18 8.10
N TYR A 358 -9.76 2.91 9.40
CA TYR A 358 -8.49 2.59 10.06
C TYR A 358 -8.30 1.10 10.34
N GLY A 359 -8.89 0.22 9.52
CA GLY A 359 -8.60 -1.21 9.59
C GLY A 359 -8.86 -1.98 8.32
N TYR A 360 -8.54 -3.27 8.40
CA TYR A 360 -8.66 -4.25 7.34
C TYR A 360 -9.64 -5.36 7.74
N ARG A 361 -10.26 -5.99 6.74
CA ARG A 361 -11.09 -7.20 6.90
C ARG A 361 -10.30 -8.46 6.60
N ASN A 362 -9.39 -8.40 5.62
CA ASN A 362 -8.70 -9.56 5.09
C ASN A 362 -7.22 -9.65 5.48
N GLU A 363 -6.69 -8.67 6.21
CA GLU A 363 -5.31 -8.66 6.69
C GLU A 363 -5.22 -8.02 8.08
N ASN A 364 -4.10 -8.19 8.78
CA ASN A 364 -3.89 -7.62 10.11
C ASN A 364 -2.43 -7.19 10.28
N PRO A 365 -1.99 -6.14 9.56
CA PRO A 365 -0.60 -5.71 9.57
C PRO A 365 -0.17 -5.20 10.95
N ARG A 366 1.08 -5.49 11.31
CA ARG A 366 1.74 -5.13 12.57
C ARG A 366 3.09 -4.48 12.31
N PRO A 367 3.13 -3.27 11.72
CA PRO A 367 4.37 -2.62 11.37
C PRO A 367 5.22 -2.29 12.60
N ARG A 368 6.52 -2.35 12.39
CA ARG A 368 7.55 -2.13 13.41
C ARG A 368 7.46 -0.70 13.89
N VAL A 369 7.34 -0.56 15.21
CA VAL A 369 7.58 0.72 15.88
C VAL A 369 9.08 1.03 15.81
N LYS A 370 9.45 2.15 15.19
CA LYS A 370 10.83 2.57 15.03
C LYS A 370 11.49 2.84 16.37
N GLU A 371 10.83 3.63 17.21
CA GLU A 371 11.32 4.03 18.53
C GLU A 371 10.24 3.97 19.60
N GLN A 372 10.62 3.60 20.83
CA GLN A 372 9.71 3.48 21.97
C GLN A 372 10.27 4.18 23.21
N TYR A 373 9.51 5.14 23.74
CA TYR A 373 9.89 5.92 24.91
C TYR A 373 8.96 5.70 26.09
N ARG A 374 9.55 5.64 27.28
CA ARG A 374 8.85 5.56 28.57
C ARG A 374 9.30 6.65 29.56
N TYR A 375 10.42 7.30 29.29
CA TYR A 375 11.03 8.33 30.14
C TYR A 375 11.17 9.62 29.34
N TYR A 376 10.96 10.75 30.01
CA TYR A 376 10.91 12.08 29.39
C TYR A 376 11.67 13.09 30.26
N PRO A 377 12.19 14.20 29.70
CA PRO A 377 12.06 14.63 28.31
C PRO A 377 12.93 13.83 27.34
N ILE A 378 12.50 13.78 26.08
CA ILE A 378 13.29 13.27 24.94
C ILE A 378 13.37 14.35 23.87
N SER A 379 14.45 14.31 23.12
CA SER A 379 14.65 15.14 21.92
C SER A 379 15.52 14.33 20.97
N GLU A 380 14.95 13.97 19.83
CA GLU A 380 15.57 13.08 18.84
C GLU A 380 15.63 13.80 17.50
N GLY A 381 16.80 13.73 16.86
CA GLY A 381 17.11 14.45 15.62
C GLY A 381 17.52 13.52 14.50
N ASP A 382 17.74 14.11 13.31
CA ASP A 382 18.35 13.46 12.14
C ASP A 382 17.65 12.18 11.66
N ASN A 383 16.34 12.06 11.93
CA ASN A 383 15.54 10.99 11.35
C ASN A 383 15.32 11.28 9.86
N GLN A 384 15.28 10.23 9.04
CA GLN A 384 15.00 10.33 7.62
C GLN A 384 13.83 9.42 7.29
N VAL A 385 12.92 9.93 6.46
CA VAL A 385 11.78 9.18 5.92
C VAL A 385 11.74 9.34 4.40
N GLU A 386 11.42 8.26 3.70
CA GLU A 386 11.24 8.26 2.25
C GLU A 386 9.89 8.87 1.85
N ALA A 387 9.80 9.40 0.63
CA ALA A 387 8.54 9.90 0.09
C ALA A 387 7.48 8.80 0.09
N TRP A 388 6.26 9.12 0.50
CA TRP A 388 5.15 8.16 0.57
C TRP A 388 5.49 6.93 1.41
N ALA A 389 6.27 7.13 2.47
CA ALA A 389 6.57 6.16 3.51
C ALA A 389 6.24 6.75 4.90
N THR A 390 6.34 5.94 5.95
CA THR A 390 6.01 6.38 7.31
C THR A 390 6.91 5.76 8.36
N ASP A 391 7.06 6.47 9.48
CA ASP A 391 7.61 5.91 10.71
C ASP A 391 6.51 5.83 11.79
N TYR A 392 6.67 4.92 12.75
CA TYR A 392 5.80 4.81 13.93
C TYR A 392 6.64 4.99 15.19
N ILE A 393 6.34 6.01 15.98
CA ILE A 393 7.09 6.35 17.20
C ILE A 393 6.15 6.30 18.39
N SER A 394 6.48 5.50 19.39
CA SER A 394 5.61 5.26 20.54
C SER A 394 6.09 5.99 21.79
N PHE A 395 5.15 6.62 22.48
CA PHE A 395 5.32 7.28 23.76
C PHE A 395 4.36 6.63 24.76
N THR A 396 4.87 5.98 25.81
CA THR A 396 4.05 5.43 26.89
C THR A 396 4.04 6.36 28.08
N GLY A 397 2.86 6.62 28.64
CA GLY A 397 2.69 7.46 29.82
C GLY A 397 2.92 6.70 31.12
N MET A 398 3.44 7.40 32.13
CA MET A 398 3.55 6.87 33.49
C MET A 398 2.51 7.53 34.39
N PRO A 399 1.95 6.82 35.38
CA PRO A 399 1.01 7.40 36.33
C PRO A 399 1.55 8.70 36.95
N GLY A 400 0.72 9.75 36.92
CA GLY A 400 1.06 11.07 37.48
C GLY A 400 1.91 11.96 36.56
N PHE A 401 2.13 11.59 35.30
CA PHE A 401 2.83 12.43 34.34
C PHE A 401 2.04 13.71 33.98
N GLY A 402 0.71 13.64 33.83
CA GLY A 402 -0.09 14.81 33.46
C GLY A 402 -0.12 14.99 31.95
N ASP A 403 0.14 16.18 31.43
CA ASP A 403 0.01 16.44 29.98
C ASP A 403 1.32 16.10 29.25
N LEU A 404 1.22 15.57 28.03
CA LEU A 404 2.35 15.36 27.14
C LEU A 404 2.40 16.48 26.11
N LYS A 405 3.53 17.19 26.03
CA LYS A 405 3.80 18.14 24.94
C LYS A 405 4.68 17.46 23.90
N LEU A 406 4.14 17.30 22.69
CA LEU A 406 4.83 16.78 21.52
C LEU A 406 5.19 17.93 20.58
N ASN A 407 6.42 17.93 20.08
CA ASN A 407 6.83 18.77 18.96
C ASN A 407 7.40 17.90 17.85
N PHE A 408 7.15 18.32 16.62
CA PHE A 408 7.70 17.76 15.40
C PHE A 408 8.34 18.90 14.61
N PHE A 409 9.49 18.64 14.00
CA PHE A 409 10.14 19.60 13.10
C PHE A 409 10.60 18.86 11.85
N SER A 410 10.08 19.23 10.68
CA SER A 410 10.67 18.84 9.40
C SER A 410 11.75 19.83 8.97
N ASP A 411 12.58 19.44 8.00
CA ASP A 411 13.47 20.35 7.28
C ASP A 411 12.75 21.31 6.30
N ALA A 412 11.40 21.27 6.26
CA ALA A 412 10.51 22.10 5.45
C ALA A 412 10.77 22.05 3.93
N LYS A 413 11.53 21.05 3.44
CA LYS A 413 11.78 20.89 2.00
C LYS A 413 10.55 20.40 1.25
N TYR A 414 9.78 19.54 1.89
CA TYR A 414 8.58 18.93 1.34
C TYR A 414 7.47 18.92 2.38
N ARG A 415 6.24 18.70 1.92
CA ARG A 415 5.09 18.57 2.81
C ARG A 415 5.16 17.26 3.60
N TYR A 416 4.87 17.37 4.88
CA TYR A 416 4.62 16.23 5.76
C TYR A 416 3.13 16.15 6.12
N ASP A 417 2.68 14.92 6.33
CA ASP A 417 1.44 14.62 7.03
C ASP A 417 1.81 13.89 8.33
N VAL A 418 1.34 14.40 9.47
CA VAL A 418 1.72 13.88 10.79
C VAL A 418 0.45 13.56 11.56
N LYS A 419 0.23 12.26 11.83
CA LYS A 419 -0.90 11.80 12.64
C LYS A 419 -0.42 11.50 14.07
N VAL A 420 -1.30 11.71 15.04
CA VAL A 420 -1.10 11.35 16.44
C VAL A 420 -2.24 10.43 16.86
N ILE A 421 -1.91 9.20 17.29
CA ILE A 421 -2.87 8.20 17.71
C ILE A 421 -2.80 8.09 19.24
N GLU A 422 -3.90 8.34 19.92
CA GLU A 422 -4.02 8.25 21.38
C GLU A 422 -4.67 6.93 21.78
N TYR A 423 -4.14 6.28 22.82
CA TYR A 423 -4.64 5.02 23.34
C TYR A 423 -5.16 5.16 24.77
N HIS A 424 -6.47 4.94 24.95
CA HIS A 424 -7.12 4.83 26.25
C HIS A 424 -7.28 3.36 26.64
N ALA A 425 -6.73 2.97 27.79
CA ALA A 425 -6.77 1.59 28.30
C ALA A 425 -6.32 0.52 27.26
N GLY A 426 -5.27 0.83 26.49
CA GLY A 426 -4.70 -0.07 25.47
C GLY A 426 -5.53 -0.18 24.18
N ARG A 427 -6.54 0.66 23.98
CA ARG A 427 -7.32 0.74 22.73
C ARG A 427 -7.15 2.12 22.08
N PRO A 428 -7.03 2.19 20.75
CA PRO A 428 -7.01 3.47 20.05
C PRO A 428 -8.33 4.18 20.32
N SER A 429 -8.25 5.42 20.80
CA SER A 429 -9.40 6.21 21.22
C SER A 429 -9.56 7.49 20.42
N ASN A 430 -8.45 8.08 19.95
CA ASN A 430 -8.48 9.29 19.16
C ASN A 430 -7.34 9.30 18.12
N ILE A 431 -7.61 9.84 16.93
CA ILE A 431 -6.63 9.98 15.84
C ILE A 431 -6.70 11.44 15.38
N ARG A 432 -5.60 12.15 15.59
CA ARG A 432 -5.53 13.60 15.38
C ARG A 432 -4.48 13.95 14.34
N ASP A 433 -4.77 14.99 13.57
CA ASP A 433 -3.75 15.65 12.77
C ASP A 433 -2.87 16.54 13.65
N MET A 434 -1.55 16.49 13.45
CA MET A 434 -0.62 17.50 13.94
C MET A 434 -0.31 18.46 12.78
N PRO A 435 -1.04 19.58 12.66
CA PRO A 435 -0.80 20.54 11.61
C PRO A 435 0.57 21.19 11.76
N LEU A 436 1.24 21.41 10.63
CA LEU A 436 2.57 22.00 10.56
C LEU A 436 2.50 23.44 10.06
N SER A 437 3.31 24.31 10.64
CA SER A 437 3.55 25.65 10.12
C SER A 437 4.41 25.62 8.84
N ALA A 438 4.54 26.77 8.17
CA ALA A 438 5.31 26.88 6.93
C ALA A 438 6.80 26.56 7.09
N ASP A 439 7.36 26.74 8.29
CA ASP A 439 8.72 26.36 8.68
C ASP A 439 8.83 24.91 9.19
N GLY A 440 7.76 24.12 9.07
CA GLY A 440 7.77 22.69 9.35
C GLY A 440 7.62 22.31 10.82
N LEU A 441 7.24 23.27 11.69
CA LEU A 441 6.99 23.03 13.11
C LEU A 441 5.54 22.56 13.33
N GLY A 442 5.41 21.39 13.97
CA GLY A 442 4.16 20.86 14.51
C GLY A 442 4.22 20.82 16.03
N GLN A 443 3.13 21.19 16.69
CA GLN A 443 3.00 21.07 18.14
C GLN A 443 1.63 20.52 18.49
N LEU A 444 1.58 19.60 19.45
CA LEU A 444 0.35 19.04 19.97
C LEU A 444 0.50 18.71 21.45
N SER A 445 -0.55 18.97 22.23
CA SER A 445 -0.61 18.58 23.63
C SER A 445 -1.65 17.47 23.81
N VAL A 446 -1.27 16.41 24.50
CA VAL A 446 -2.16 15.30 24.90
C VAL A 446 -2.38 15.38 26.39
N SER A 447 -3.62 15.66 26.81
CA SER A 447 -3.95 15.76 28.22
C SER A 447 -4.09 14.41 28.90
N ASN A 448 -3.91 14.37 30.22
CA ASN A 448 -4.09 13.17 31.04
C ASN A 448 -3.24 11.97 30.56
N PHE A 449 -2.06 12.24 30.01
CA PHE A 449 -1.10 11.23 29.59
C PHE A 449 -0.50 10.50 30.82
N GLY A 450 -0.48 9.18 30.74
CA GLY A 450 -0.12 8.29 31.84
C GLY A 450 -1.24 8.04 32.86
N THR A 451 -2.41 8.67 32.72
CA THR A 451 -3.63 8.30 33.44
C THR A 451 -4.68 7.78 32.48
N ASP A 452 -5.38 8.67 31.78
CA ASP A 452 -6.46 8.29 30.85
C ASP A 452 -5.84 7.80 29.53
N ILE A 453 -4.89 8.57 28.99
CA ILE A 453 -4.16 8.22 27.78
C ILE A 453 -2.88 7.47 28.17
N SER A 454 -2.90 6.15 27.95
CA SER A 454 -1.81 5.24 28.31
C SER A 454 -0.62 5.30 27.34
N GLN A 455 -0.88 5.58 26.07
CA GLN A 455 0.11 5.58 25.00
C GLN A 455 -0.29 6.56 23.90
N VAL A 456 0.70 7.15 23.26
CA VAL A 456 0.55 8.02 22.09
C VAL A 456 1.52 7.54 21.01
N ILE A 457 1.05 7.47 19.76
CA ILE A 457 1.88 7.12 18.61
C ILE A 457 1.95 8.33 17.68
N LEU A 458 3.16 8.79 17.37
CA LEU A 458 3.42 9.80 16.35
C LEU A 458 3.74 9.10 15.02
N VAL A 459 3.01 9.47 13.97
CA VAL A 459 3.06 8.81 12.65
C VAL A 459 3.35 9.85 11.56
N PRO A 460 4.62 10.28 11.43
CA PRO A 460 5.03 11.19 10.37
C PRO A 460 5.16 10.44 9.04
N SER A 461 4.65 11.03 7.97
CA SER A 461 4.88 10.58 6.59
C SER A 461 5.23 11.74 5.68
N LEU A 462 6.19 11.52 4.80
CA LEU A 462 6.57 12.49 3.77
C LEU A 462 5.60 12.38 2.60
N GLN A 463 4.93 13.48 2.24
CA GLN A 463 4.01 13.53 1.11
C GLN A 463 4.46 14.65 0.16
N PRO A 464 5.51 14.40 -0.65
CA PRO A 464 5.91 15.37 -1.66
C PRO A 464 4.77 15.57 -2.66
N SER A 465 4.81 16.63 -3.47
CA SER A 465 3.79 16.80 -4.51
C SER A 465 3.73 15.58 -5.43
N ASP A 466 2.53 15.16 -5.79
CA ASP A 466 2.21 13.95 -6.56
C ASP A 466 2.99 13.78 -7.89
N ASN A 467 3.57 14.85 -8.43
CA ASN A 467 4.29 14.84 -9.72
C ASN A 467 5.81 14.66 -9.57
N LEU A 468 6.32 14.52 -8.34
CA LEU A 468 7.76 14.42 -8.10
C LEU A 468 8.23 12.97 -8.18
N VAL A 469 9.17 12.73 -9.09
CA VAL A 469 9.76 11.40 -9.34
C VAL A 469 11.19 11.35 -8.78
N GLY A 470 11.59 10.18 -8.27
CA GLY A 470 12.97 9.87 -7.87
C GLY A 470 13.13 9.64 -6.37
N ASN A 471 14.37 9.33 -5.96
CA ASN A 471 14.70 8.99 -4.57
C ASN A 471 14.61 10.21 -3.64
N ILE A 472 13.39 10.56 -3.27
CA ILE A 472 13.06 11.69 -2.41
C ILE A 472 12.99 11.20 -0.98
N SER A 473 13.75 11.87 -0.13
CA SER A 473 13.71 11.70 1.31
C SER A 473 13.89 13.06 1.98
N SER A 474 13.43 13.15 3.22
CA SER A 474 13.45 14.38 3.99
C SER A 474 13.78 14.06 5.44
N THR A 475 14.41 15.02 6.12
CA THR A 475 14.77 14.83 7.53
C THR A 475 13.75 15.46 8.46
N TYR A 476 13.58 14.83 9.61
CA TYR A 476 12.75 15.36 10.69
C TYR A 476 13.35 15.08 12.06
N SER A 477 12.86 15.82 13.05
CA SER A 477 13.16 15.66 14.46
C SER A 477 11.88 15.76 15.28
N TYR A 478 11.90 15.25 16.50
CA TYR A 478 10.77 15.33 17.40
C TYR A 478 11.22 15.40 18.85
N SER A 479 10.37 15.95 19.70
CA SER A 479 10.59 15.99 21.14
C SER A 479 9.30 15.72 21.88
N ALA A 480 9.43 15.09 23.04
CA ALA A 480 8.33 14.81 23.93
C ALA A 480 8.73 15.14 25.36
N LYS A 481 7.92 15.93 26.05
CA LYS A 481 8.17 16.31 27.44
C LYS A 481 6.88 16.46 28.22
N GLN A 482 7.00 16.49 29.54
CA GLN A 482 5.89 16.86 30.40
C GLN A 482 5.47 18.30 30.07
N GLY A 483 4.21 18.44 29.66
CA GLY A 483 3.54 19.71 29.46
C GLY A 483 2.84 20.17 30.75
N THR A 484 2.56 21.47 30.84
CA THR A 484 1.56 21.97 31.78
C THR A 484 0.19 21.93 31.12
N LYS A 485 -0.86 21.66 31.90
CA LYS A 485 -2.23 21.69 31.39
C LYS A 485 -2.51 23.01 30.67
N VAL A 486 -2.87 22.94 29.39
CA VAL A 486 -3.19 24.14 28.62
C VAL A 486 -4.54 24.67 29.11
N THR A 487 -4.52 25.91 29.61
CA THR A 487 -5.72 26.65 30.00
C THR A 487 -5.96 27.76 29.00
N PHE A 488 -7.20 28.25 28.89
CA PHE A 488 -7.53 29.32 27.96
C PHE A 488 -8.07 30.54 28.69
N GLN A 489 -7.61 31.71 28.28
CA GLN A 489 -8.31 32.97 28.51
C GLN A 489 -9.23 33.20 27.31
N THR A 490 -10.54 33.21 27.55
CA THR A 490 -11.55 33.39 26.52
C THR A 490 -12.37 34.65 26.77
N GLY A 491 -12.98 35.19 25.72
CA GLY A 491 -13.86 36.34 25.84
C GLY A 491 -14.48 36.75 24.53
N SER A 492 -15.54 37.54 24.59
CA SER A 492 -16.21 38.11 23.41
C SER A 492 -16.12 39.62 23.42
N ILE A 493 -15.80 40.21 22.28
CA ILE A 493 -15.65 41.66 22.12
C ILE A 493 -16.57 42.12 20.97
N PRO A 494 -17.39 43.17 21.16
CA PRO A 494 -18.14 43.76 20.07
C PRO A 494 -17.18 44.40 19.07
N ASN A 495 -17.41 44.18 17.77
CA ASN A 495 -16.57 44.75 16.74
C ASN A 495 -16.66 46.29 16.77
N PRO A 496 -15.53 47.03 16.80
CA PRO A 496 -15.54 48.47 16.97
C PRO A 496 -16.03 49.23 15.73
N ILE A 497 -16.05 48.59 14.56
CA ILE A 497 -16.45 49.19 13.29
C ILE A 497 -17.91 48.89 12.99
N HIS A 498 -18.37 47.65 13.20
CA HIS A 498 -19.72 47.24 12.85
C HIS A 498 -20.48 46.65 14.05
N PRO A 499 -21.58 47.27 14.50
CA PRO A 499 -22.24 46.97 15.78
C PRO A 499 -22.89 45.58 15.88
N ARG A 500 -22.96 44.84 14.76
CA ARG A 500 -23.54 43.48 14.67
C ARG A 500 -22.49 42.37 14.53
N TYR A 501 -21.21 42.73 14.40
CA TYR A 501 -20.12 41.76 14.43
C TYR A 501 -19.58 41.64 15.85
N TRP A 502 -19.21 40.41 16.21
CA TRP A 502 -18.58 40.07 17.47
C TRP A 502 -17.36 39.21 17.18
N ASP A 503 -16.28 39.47 17.88
CA ASP A 503 -15.07 38.68 17.82
C ASP A 503 -14.96 37.91 19.14
N ILE A 504 -15.03 36.59 19.07
CA ILE A 504 -14.82 35.70 20.21
C ILE A 504 -13.38 35.23 20.13
N ILE A 505 -12.63 35.41 21.20
CA ILE A 505 -11.19 35.11 21.25
C ILE A 505 -10.88 34.01 22.24
N ALA A 506 -9.85 33.24 21.93
CA ALA A 506 -9.29 32.21 22.79
C ALA A 506 -7.76 32.34 22.79
N LYS A 507 -7.19 32.56 23.97
CA LYS A 507 -5.74 32.66 24.19
C LYS A 507 -5.27 31.52 25.09
N PRO A 508 -4.53 30.54 24.57
CA PRO A 508 -4.00 29.46 25.40
C PRO A 508 -2.87 29.95 26.32
N SER A 509 -2.66 29.25 27.43
CA SER A 509 -1.60 29.52 28.41
C SER A 509 -0.21 29.06 27.94
N ASP A 510 -0.17 28.21 26.91
CA ASP A 510 1.05 27.74 26.25
C ASP A 510 0.80 27.70 24.73
N ASN A 511 1.87 27.67 23.95
CA ASN A 511 1.77 27.57 22.50
C ASN A 511 1.22 26.19 22.10
N ILE A 512 0.07 26.18 21.41
CA ILE A 512 -0.62 24.98 20.90
C ILE A 512 -0.44 24.77 19.38
N GLY A 513 0.48 25.51 18.76
CA GLY A 513 0.82 25.38 17.35
C GLY A 513 -0.35 25.69 16.41
N ALA A 514 -0.55 24.82 15.42
CA ALA A 514 -1.65 24.94 14.48
C ALA A 514 -2.90 24.13 14.89
N ASP A 515 -2.89 23.48 16.06
CA ASP A 515 -4.07 22.82 16.63
C ASP A 515 -5.10 23.89 17.03
N LEU A 516 -6.28 23.84 16.42
CA LEU A 516 -7.27 24.90 16.53
C LEU A 516 -8.30 24.55 17.61
N PRO A 517 -8.56 25.44 18.60
CA PRO A 517 -9.76 25.31 19.41
C PRO A 517 -10.99 25.45 18.52
N VAL A 518 -12.05 24.73 18.86
CA VAL A 518 -13.34 24.80 18.17
C VAL A 518 -14.35 25.57 19.00
N ILE A 519 -15.35 26.15 18.34
CA ILE A 519 -16.39 26.93 18.99
C ILE A 519 -17.79 26.44 18.58
N THR A 520 -18.65 26.33 19.59
CA THR A 520 -20.07 26.05 19.42
C THR A 520 -20.87 27.29 19.81
N ILE A 521 -21.80 27.69 18.96
CA ILE A 521 -22.67 28.86 19.13
C ILE A 521 -24.11 28.38 19.28
N THR A 522 -24.75 28.76 20.38
CA THR A 522 -26.15 28.47 20.65
C THR A 522 -26.98 29.73 20.78
N LYS A 523 -28.24 29.67 20.35
CA LYS A 523 -29.25 30.71 20.53
C LYS A 523 -30.45 30.14 21.25
N ASP A 524 -30.77 30.68 22.43
CA ASP A 524 -31.91 30.22 23.24
C ASP A 524 -31.91 28.68 23.45
N GLY A 525 -30.71 28.09 23.58
CA GLY A 525 -30.50 26.65 23.72
C GLY A 525 -30.48 25.84 22.42
N GLN A 526 -30.72 26.44 21.25
CA GLN A 526 -30.59 25.78 19.94
C GLN A 526 -29.19 26.01 19.35
N ILE A 527 -28.56 24.95 18.86
CA ILE A 527 -27.26 25.01 18.18
C ILE A 527 -27.42 25.74 16.84
N LEU A 528 -26.65 26.82 16.66
CA LEU A 528 -26.53 27.54 15.39
C LEU A 528 -25.31 27.08 14.60
N GLN A 529 -24.20 26.85 15.31
CA GLN A 529 -22.96 26.31 14.76
C GLN A 529 -22.36 25.39 15.82
N GLU A 530 -21.76 24.29 15.37
CA GLU A 530 -21.21 23.25 16.22
C GLU A 530 -19.78 22.96 15.77
N ASP A 531 -18.87 22.89 16.74
CA ASP A 531 -17.47 22.49 16.57
C ASP A 531 -16.75 23.18 15.41
N VAL A 532 -17.00 24.47 15.24
CA VAL A 532 -16.38 25.24 14.16
C VAL A 532 -14.97 25.64 14.55
N PRO A 533 -13.93 25.32 13.75
CA PRO A 533 -12.56 25.71 14.06
C PRO A 533 -12.40 27.23 14.14
N MET A 534 -11.80 27.73 15.22
CA MET A 534 -11.44 29.13 15.36
C MET A 534 -10.26 29.47 14.43
N LYS A 535 -10.22 30.69 13.89
CA LYS A 535 -9.12 31.15 13.03
C LYS A 535 -7.91 31.54 13.87
N SER A 536 -6.71 31.13 13.47
CA SER A 536 -5.48 31.62 14.08
C SER A 536 -5.26 33.10 13.73
N ILE A 537 -5.15 33.95 14.75
CA ILE A 537 -4.74 35.36 14.61
C ILE A 537 -3.22 35.47 14.76
N SER A 538 -2.68 34.73 15.73
CA SER A 538 -1.25 34.52 15.91
C SER A 538 -1.01 33.04 16.19
N VAL A 539 -0.21 32.40 15.34
CA VAL A 539 0.00 30.94 15.37
C VAL A 539 0.38 30.50 16.78
N GLY A 540 -0.36 29.54 17.31
CA GLY A 540 -0.11 28.97 18.62
C GLY A 540 -0.56 29.78 19.83
N THR A 541 -0.83 31.08 19.67
CA THR A 541 -0.93 31.99 20.82
C THR A 541 -2.22 32.82 20.87
N LEU A 542 -2.97 32.94 19.77
CA LEU A 542 -4.25 33.64 19.77
C LEU A 542 -5.15 33.16 18.63
N TYR A 543 -6.41 32.86 18.96
CA TYR A 543 -7.43 32.41 18.03
C TYR A 543 -8.68 33.28 18.13
N GLY A 544 -9.39 33.41 17.02
CA GLY A 544 -10.58 34.24 16.91
C GLY A 544 -11.67 33.58 16.07
N TYR A 545 -12.92 33.81 16.45
CA TYR A 545 -14.09 33.49 15.67
C TYR A 545 -14.96 34.74 15.53
N GLN A 546 -15.24 35.12 14.29
CA GLN A 546 -16.04 36.29 13.99
C GLN A 546 -17.49 35.87 13.72
N LEU A 547 -18.41 36.38 14.53
CA LEU A 547 -19.84 36.12 14.43
C LEU A 547 -20.60 37.35 13.95
N TYR A 548 -21.44 37.17 12.94
CA TYR A 548 -22.41 38.18 12.51
C TYR A 548 -23.80 37.88 13.06
N LEU A 549 -24.43 38.86 13.71
CA LEU A 549 -25.80 38.74 14.21
C LEU A 549 -26.81 39.38 13.24
N THR A 550 -27.71 38.59 12.67
CA THR A 550 -28.83 39.09 11.82
C THR A 550 -29.74 40.03 12.63
N PRO A 551 -30.33 41.08 12.03
CA PRO A 551 -30.91 42.22 12.76
C PRO A 551 -31.85 41.90 13.94
N ASN A 552 -32.58 40.78 13.87
CA ASN A 552 -33.58 40.39 14.87
C ASN A 552 -33.01 39.57 16.04
N VAL A 553 -31.70 39.31 16.06
CA VAL A 553 -31.03 38.55 17.12
C VAL A 553 -30.48 39.50 18.19
N GLN A 554 -30.87 39.28 19.44
CA GLN A 554 -30.30 40.00 20.57
C GLN A 554 -28.94 39.37 20.95
N PRO A 555 -27.88 40.13 21.20
CA PRO A 555 -26.60 39.55 21.61
C PRO A 555 -26.74 38.65 22.85
N SER A 556 -27.54 39.07 23.83
CA SER A 556 -27.76 38.31 25.07
C SER A 556 -28.50 36.97 24.88
N SER A 557 -29.10 36.71 23.71
CA SER A 557 -29.68 35.39 23.41
C SER A 557 -28.63 34.41 22.87
N ILE A 558 -27.39 34.86 22.65
CA ILE A 558 -26.31 34.05 22.07
C ILE A 558 -25.33 33.62 23.16
N MET A 559 -25.19 32.31 23.32
CA MET A 559 -24.13 31.68 24.08
C MET A 559 -23.05 31.14 23.15
N TRP A 560 -21.81 31.16 23.63
CA TRP A 560 -20.67 30.57 22.96
C TRP A 560 -19.92 29.68 23.93
N GLU A 561 -19.41 28.57 23.43
CA GLU A 561 -18.57 27.62 24.17
C GLU A 561 -17.35 27.29 23.31
N VAL A 562 -16.15 27.39 23.90
CA VAL A 562 -14.89 27.06 23.24
C VAL A 562 -14.41 25.72 23.81
N PHE A 563 -14.03 24.82 22.92
CA PHE A 563 -13.50 23.51 23.23
C PHE A 563 -12.08 23.36 22.67
N TYR A 564 -11.25 22.58 23.37
CA TYR A 564 -9.93 22.20 22.93
C TYR A 564 -9.65 20.77 23.38
N SER A 565 -9.26 19.88 22.46
CA SER A 565 -9.09 18.43 22.72
C SER A 565 -10.30 17.83 23.47
N ASP A 566 -11.51 18.08 22.96
CA ASP A 566 -12.81 17.62 23.48
C ASP A 566 -13.19 18.11 24.89
N ALA A 567 -12.36 18.95 25.51
CA ALA A 567 -12.67 19.59 26.78
C ALA A 567 -13.19 21.01 26.57
N LYS A 568 -14.28 21.37 27.26
CA LYS A 568 -14.73 22.77 27.32
C LYS A 568 -13.70 23.62 28.07
N VAL A 569 -13.13 24.62 27.40
CA VAL A 569 -12.08 25.51 27.92
C VAL A 569 -12.53 26.96 28.12
N GLY A 570 -13.73 27.31 27.64
CA GLY A 570 -14.34 28.61 27.91
C GLY A 570 -15.80 28.66 27.50
N GLU A 571 -16.57 29.55 28.10
CA GLU A 571 -17.95 29.82 27.72
C GLU A 571 -18.34 31.25 28.07
N GLY A 572 -19.39 31.75 27.43
CA GLY A 572 -19.98 33.03 27.78
C GLY A 572 -21.24 33.35 26.98
N THR A 573 -21.79 34.52 27.24
CA THR A 573 -22.90 35.11 26.48
C THR A 573 -22.44 36.44 25.91
N LEU A 574 -22.95 36.85 24.75
CA LEU A 574 -22.59 38.16 24.20
C LEU A 574 -23.29 39.27 24.99
N TYR A 575 -22.50 40.12 25.68
CA TYR A 575 -22.99 41.28 26.41
C TYR A 575 -22.38 42.57 25.85
N ARG A 576 -23.21 43.58 25.64
CA ARG A 576 -22.71 44.96 25.52
C ARG A 576 -22.63 45.53 26.93
N ASN A 577 -21.41 45.87 27.36
CA ASN A 577 -21.21 46.72 28.52
C ASN A 577 -21.79 48.12 28.27
#